data_AF-A0A450WSP5-F1
#
_entry.id   AF-A0A450WSP5-F1
#
_cell.length_a   1.000
_cell.length_b   1.000
_cell.length_c   1.000
_cell.angle_alpha   90.00
_cell.angle_beta   90.00
_cell.angle_gamma   90.00
#
_symmetry.space_group_name_H-M   'P 1'
#
loop_
_entity.id
_entity.type
_entity.pdbx_description
1 polymer ?
#
loop_
_entity_poly.entity_id
_entity_poly.type
_entity_poly.pdbx_seq_one_letter_code
_entity_poly.pdbx_strand_id
1 'polypeptide(L)'
;MKFFWAQEEFPDMREDSVISVNPEVMSGMPVFRGTRVPLQTFVDHVGSDEGIRDFFDGFPTVSREQAIKSIDEVKERLLVTT
;
A
#
# COMPACT_ATOMS: atom_id res chain seq x y z
N MET A 1 -31.39 18.17 -8.56
CA MET A 1 -30.56 16.95 -8.42
C MET A 1 -29.17 17.37 -8.00
N LYS A 2 -28.81 17.15 -6.74
CA LYS A 2 -27.47 17.41 -6.21
C LYS A 2 -26.67 16.13 -6.48
N PHE A 3 -25.71 16.20 -7.39
CA PHE A 3 -24.84 15.06 -7.70
C PHE A 3 -24.09 14.69 -6.43
N PHE A 4 -24.40 13.49 -5.95
CA PHE A 4 -23.99 12.92 -4.68
C PHE A 4 -22.55 12.40 -4.79
N TRP A 5 -21.61 13.29 -5.13
CA TRP A 5 -20.18 12.96 -5.30
C TRP A 5 -19.28 14.01 -4.65
N ALA A 6 -19.67 14.51 -3.48
CA ALA A 6 -18.88 15.47 -2.71
C ALA A 6 -18.58 14.98 -1.28
N GLN A 7 -18.75 13.68 -0.98
CA GLN A 7 -18.41 13.08 0.32
C GLN A 7 -18.05 11.58 0.22
N GLU A 8 -17.18 11.21 -0.72
CA GLU A 8 -16.32 10.06 -0.48
C GLU A 8 -14.94 10.65 -0.16
N GLU A 9 -14.78 11.05 1.10
CA GLU A 9 -13.46 11.09 1.72
C GLU A 9 -12.84 9.73 1.41
N PHE A 10 -11.86 9.65 0.49
CA PHE A 10 -11.05 8.46 0.32
C PHE A 10 -10.29 8.35 1.64
N PRO A 11 -10.76 7.56 2.62
CA PRO A 11 -10.17 7.58 3.93
C PRO A 11 -8.80 6.97 3.69
N ASP A 12 -7.78 7.77 3.95
CA ASP A 12 -6.50 7.24 4.30
C ASP A 12 -6.75 6.17 5.37
N MET A 13 -6.71 4.90 4.96
CA MET A 13 -7.41 3.84 5.66
C MET A 13 -6.73 3.58 6.98
N ARG A 14 -7.24 4.17 8.07
CA ARG A 14 -6.62 4.20 9.39
C ARG A 14 -5.35 5.06 9.41
N GLU A 15 -5.26 5.96 10.38
CA GLU A 15 -4.10 6.85 10.59
C GLU A 15 -2.79 6.07 10.78
N ASP A 16 -2.88 4.80 11.21
CA ASP A 16 -1.76 3.91 11.41
C ASP A 16 -1.42 3.01 10.21
N SER A 17 -2.17 3.05 9.11
CA SER A 17 -1.91 2.18 7.95
C SER A 17 -0.58 2.49 7.29
N VAL A 18 0.13 1.47 6.83
CA VAL A 18 1.37 1.63 6.05
C VAL A 18 1.13 1.71 4.55
N ILE A 19 -0.12 1.63 4.10
CA ILE A 19 -0.53 1.74 2.70
C ILE A 19 -1.31 3.05 2.53
N SER A 20 -0.80 3.96 1.70
CA SER A 20 -1.45 5.23 1.39
C SER A 20 -2.07 5.18 0.00
N VAL A 21 -3.29 5.71 -0.11
CA VAL A 21 -4.01 5.91 -1.38
C VAL A 21 -4.42 7.37 -1.45
N ASN A 22 -3.61 8.19 -2.12
CA ASN A 22 -3.86 9.63 -2.27
C ASN A 22 -3.88 9.98 -3.77
N PRO A 23 -4.96 10.59 -4.30
CA PRO A 23 -5.04 11.00 -5.71
C PRO A 23 -3.89 11.88 -6.20
N GLU A 24 -3.27 12.66 -5.30
CA GLU A 24 -2.12 13.53 -5.60
C GLU A 24 -0.78 12.77 -5.66
N VAL A 25 -0.75 11.53 -5.16
CA VAL A 25 0.44 10.66 -5.16
C VAL A 25 0.21 9.51 -6.14
N MET A 26 1.01 9.46 -7.21
CA MET A 26 0.91 8.41 -8.24
C MET A 26 -0.53 8.18 -8.74
N SER A 27 -1.32 9.25 -8.88
CA SER A 27 -2.70 9.19 -9.36
C SER A 27 -3.61 8.26 -8.53
N GLY A 28 -3.36 8.12 -7.23
CA GLY A 28 -4.15 7.25 -6.35
C GLY A 28 -3.78 5.78 -6.41
N MET A 29 -2.62 5.41 -6.98
CA MET A 29 -2.11 4.05 -6.82
C MET A 29 -1.75 3.77 -5.35
N PRO A 30 -2.04 2.57 -4.81
CA PRO A 30 -1.57 2.18 -3.49
C PRO A 30 -0.05 2.18 -3.41
N VAL A 31 0.49 2.95 -2.46
CA VAL A 31 1.93 3.06 -2.21
C VAL A 31 2.24 2.80 -0.74
N PHE A 32 3.49 2.47 -0.43
CA PHE A 32 3.96 2.51 0.96
C PHE A 32 3.90 3.95 1.48
N ARG A 33 3.26 4.18 2.63
CA ARG A 33 3.10 5.50 3.24
C ARG A 33 4.46 6.20 3.39
N GLY A 34 4.50 7.48 3.03
CA GLY A 34 5.72 8.29 3.07
C GLY A 34 6.66 8.05 1.89
N THR A 35 6.27 7.23 0.91
CA THR A 35 7.06 6.93 -0.28
C THR A 35 6.23 7.11 -1.55
N ARG A 36 6.89 6.97 -2.70
CA ARG A 36 6.25 6.77 -4.02
C ARG A 36 6.51 5.37 -4.56
N VAL A 37 6.71 4.39 -3.68
CA VAL A 37 6.94 2.99 -4.06
C VAL A 37 5.61 2.27 -4.11
N PRO A 38 5.15 1.81 -5.29
CA PRO A 38 3.89 1.09 -5.41
C PRO A 38 3.90 -0.22 -4.61
N LEU A 39 2.77 -0.54 -3.99
CA LEU A 39 2.60 -1.84 -3.34
C LEU A 39 2.72 -2.99 -4.35
N GLN A 40 2.28 -2.77 -5.60
CA GLN A 40 2.41 -3.76 -6.68
C GLN A 40 3.88 -4.14 -6.93
N THR A 41 4.80 -3.17 -6.89
CA THR A 41 6.23 -3.45 -7.07
C THR A 41 6.76 -4.41 -6.02
N PHE A 42 6.30 -4.31 -4.77
CA PHE A 42 6.63 -5.29 -3.73
C PHE A 42 6.09 -6.68 -4.07
N VAL A 43 4.82 -6.77 -4.47
CA VAL A 43 4.18 -8.04 -4.85
C VAL A 43 4.93 -8.73 -6.00
N ASP A 44 5.40 -7.97 -6.99
CA ASP A 44 6.17 -8.50 -8.14
C ASP A 44 7.50 -9.15 -7.70
N HIS A 45 8.07 -8.73 -6.57
CA HIS A 45 9.37 -9.18 -6.07
C HIS A 45 9.29 -10.28 -5.00
N VAL A 46 8.14 -10.46 -4.33
CA VAL A 46 7.97 -11.46 -3.24
C VAL A 46 8.03 -12.91 -3.73
N GLY A 47 8.01 -13.16 -5.05
CA GLY A 47 8.04 -14.49 -5.65
C GLY A 47 9.33 -15.30 -5.44
N SER A 48 10.42 -14.69 -4.95
CA SER A 48 11.66 -15.40 -4.63
C SER A 48 12.50 -14.70 -3.55
N ASP A 49 13.39 -15.43 -2.91
CA ASP A 49 14.37 -14.90 -1.95
C ASP A 49 15.33 -13.88 -2.57
N GLU A 50 15.59 -13.97 -3.88
CA GLU A 50 16.39 -13.01 -4.62
C GLU A 50 15.57 -11.74 -4.90
N GLY A 51 14.35 -11.88 -5.41
CA GLY A 51 13.46 -10.75 -5.68
C GLY A 51 13.18 -9.91 -4.43
N ILE A 52 12.94 -10.55 -3.28
CA ILE A 52 12.72 -9.82 -2.03
C ILE A 52 13.97 -9.05 -1.58
N ARG A 53 15.18 -9.55 -1.84
CA ARG A 53 16.43 -8.83 -1.56
C ARG A 53 16.56 -7.64 -2.51
N ASP A 54 16.37 -7.87 -3.80
CA ASP A 54 16.42 -6.84 -4.84
C ASP A 54 15.43 -5.71 -4.57
N PHE A 55 14.24 -6.03 -4.06
CA PHE A 55 13.27 -5.02 -3.65
C PHE A 55 13.82 -4.10 -2.56
N PHE A 56 14.40 -4.65 -1.48
CA PHE A 56 14.92 -3.83 -0.39
C PHE A 56 16.19 -3.07 -0.78
N ASP A 57 17.00 -3.61 -1.68
CA ASP A 57 18.18 -2.92 -2.22
C ASP A 57 17.77 -1.78 -3.16
N GLY A 58 16.74 -1.97 -3.98
CA GLY A 58 16.21 -0.98 -4.92
C GLY A 58 15.33 0.09 -4.27
N PHE A 59 14.66 -0.23 -3.16
CA PHE A 59 13.72 0.65 -2.45
C PHE A 59 14.04 0.77 -0.95
N PRO A 60 15.22 1.31 -0.58
CA PRO A 60 15.68 1.36 0.81
C PRO A 60 14.82 2.27 1.72
N THR A 61 13.93 3.07 1.13
CA THR A 61 12.96 3.89 1.87
C THR A 61 11.77 3.09 2.40
N VAL A 62 11.56 1.85 1.94
CA VAL A 62 10.54 0.95 2.47
C VAL A 62 11.16 0.08 3.54
N SER A 63 10.71 0.24 4.79
CA SER A 63 11.22 -0.59 5.87
C SER A 63 10.65 -2.02 5.80
N ARG A 64 11.38 -2.98 6.38
CA ARG A 64 10.88 -4.36 6.51
C ARG A 64 9.60 -4.42 7.34
N GLU A 65 9.49 -3.58 8.36
CA GLU A 65 8.29 -3.48 9.19
C GLU A 65 7.08 -2.99 8.37
N GLN A 66 7.26 -1.98 7.52
CA GLN A 66 6.20 -1.53 6.61
C GLN A 66 5.80 -2.63 5.62
N ALA A 67 6.76 -3.38 5.07
CA ALA A 67 6.48 -4.51 4.19
C ALA A 67 5.63 -5.59 4.90
N ILE A 68 6.01 -5.98 6.13
CA ILE A 68 5.27 -6.97 6.91
C ILE A 68 3.87 -6.46 7.26
N LYS A 69 3.75 -5.25 7.80
CA LYS A 69 2.45 -4.67 8.17
C LYS A 69 1.53 -4.51 6.95
N SER A 70 2.08 -4.21 5.77
CA SER A 70 1.28 -4.14 4.54
C SER A 70 0.65 -5.49 4.17
N ILE A 71 1.34 -6.61 4.41
CA ILE A 71 0.82 -7.95 4.17
C ILE A 71 -0.32 -8.24 5.15
N ASP A 72 -0.17 -7.88 6.43
CA ASP A 72 -1.21 -8.07 7.43
C ASP A 72 -2.46 -7.22 7.14
N GLU A 73 -2.31 -5.97 6.72
CA GLU A 73 -3.45 -5.13 6.29
C GLU A 73 -4.19 -5.73 5.09
N VAL A 74 -3.46 -6.26 4.10
CA VAL A 74 -4.07 -6.94 2.94
C VAL A 74 -4.78 -8.22 3.39
N LYS A 75 -4.18 -9.02 4.27
CA LYS A 75 -4.80 -10.23 4.83
C LYS A 75 -6.08 -9.91 5.58
N GLU A 76 -6.10 -8.88 6.43
CA GLU A 76 -7.31 -8.44 7.12
C GLU A 76 -8.42 -8.06 6.14
N ARG A 77 -8.10 -7.41 5.01
CA ARG A 77 -9.10 -7.01 4.01
C ARG A 77 -9.63 -8.19 3.18
N LEU A 78 -8.79 -9.17 2.87
CA LEU A 78 -9.14 -10.28 1.98
C LEU A 78 -9.65 -11.53 2.70
N LEU A 79 -9.18 -11.77 3.94
CA LEU A 79 -9.45 -13.01 4.69
C LEU A 79 -10.45 -12.81 5.83
N VAL A 80 -10.94 -11.59 6.07
CA VAL A 80 -12.12 -11.39 6.92
C VAL A 80 -13.34 -11.89 6.16
N THR A 81 -13.61 -13.17 6.36
CA THR A 81 -14.82 -13.87 5.93
C THR A 81 -15.95 -13.54 6.92
N THR A 82 -17.02 -12.92 6.42
CA THR A 82 -18.33 -12.81 7.10
C THR A 82 -18.92 -14.18 7.41
#